data_AF-A0A2S9G6Y7-F1
#
_entry.id   AF-A0A2S9G6Y7-F1
#
_cell.length_a   1.000
_cell.length_b   1.000
_cell.length_c   1.000
_cell.angle_alpha   90.00
_cell.angle_beta   90.00
_cell.angle_gamma   90.00
#
_symmetry.space_group_name_H-M   'P 1'
#
loop_
_entity.id
_entity.type
_entity.pdbx_description
1 polymer ?
#
loop_
_entity_poly.entity_id
_entity_poly.type
_entity_poly.pdbx_seq_one_letter_code
_entity_poly.pdbx_strand_id
1 'polypeptide(L)'
;PFDDAAAVVPNDGGRVVDTVGCYVAGWIKRGPTGFIGTNKSCAAETVRNLVADYNEGLLPDPVHRSSALERFVRGRQPAMVDVD
;
A
#
# COMPACT_ATOMS: atom_id res chain seq x y z
N PRO A 1 1.49 -11.52 -3.14
CA PRO A 1 1.95 -12.08 -4.43
C PRO A 1 3.15 -11.27 -4.96
N PHE A 2 3.95 -11.83 -5.86
CA PHE A 2 5.04 -11.13 -6.54
C PHE A 2 5.25 -11.74 -7.93
N ASP A 3 5.49 -10.90 -8.93
CA ASP A 3 5.89 -11.32 -10.28
C ASP A 3 7.40 -11.16 -10.39
N ASP A 4 8.13 -12.27 -10.33
CA ASP A 4 9.60 -12.29 -10.39
C ASP A 4 10.15 -11.81 -11.75
N ALA A 5 9.40 -12.00 -12.84
CA ALA A 5 9.85 -11.62 -14.18
C ALA A 5 9.72 -10.11 -14.40
N ALA A 6 8.59 -9.53 -13.99
CA ALA A 6 8.35 -8.09 -14.09
C ALA A 6 8.89 -7.29 -12.88
N ALA A 7 9.29 -7.97 -11.80
CA ALA A 7 9.74 -7.40 -10.53
C ALA A 7 8.74 -6.41 -9.91
N VAL A 8 7.44 -6.74 -9.99
CA VAL A 8 6.34 -5.94 -9.46
C VAL A 8 5.40 -6.80 -8.62
N VAL A 9 4.56 -6.15 -7.81
CA VAL A 9 3.41 -6.80 -7.19
C VAL A 9 2.24 -6.78 -8.20
N PRO A 10 1.69 -7.94 -8.59
CA PRO A 10 0.52 -8.01 -9.47
C PRO A 10 -0.64 -7.20 -8.91
N ASN A 11 -1.18 -6.29 -9.72
CA ASN A 11 -2.24 -5.38 -9.28
C ASN A 11 -3.14 -4.92 -10.43
N ASP A 12 -4.37 -4.52 -10.11
CA ASP A 12 -5.31 -3.83 -10.99
C ASP A 12 -5.62 -2.43 -10.45
N GLY A 13 -5.20 -1.40 -11.17
CA GLY A 13 -5.33 -0.01 -10.72
C GLY A 13 -4.65 0.29 -9.38
N GLY A 14 -3.72 -0.57 -8.93
CA GLY A 14 -3.10 -0.50 -7.61
C GLY A 14 -3.74 -1.40 -6.54
N ARG A 15 -4.87 -2.07 -6.80
CA ARG A 15 -5.40 -3.14 -5.93
C ARG A 15 -4.58 -4.40 -6.13
N VAL A 16 -4.01 -4.98 -5.07
CA VAL A 16 -3.22 -6.22 -5.18
C VAL A 16 -4.14 -7.38 -5.53
N VAL A 17 -3.76 -8.14 -6.56
CA VAL A 17 -4.54 -9.31 -7.02
C VAL A 17 -4.66 -10.33 -5.88
N ASP A 18 -5.87 -10.88 -5.71
CA ASP A 18 -6.22 -11.87 -4.68
C ASP A 18 -5.92 -11.45 -3.23
N THR A 19 -5.78 -10.15 -2.94
CA THR A 19 -5.53 -9.65 -1.58
C THR A 19 -6.36 -8.39 -1.29
N VAL A 20 -7.60 -8.58 -0.83
CA VAL A 20 -8.52 -7.50 -0.47
C VAL A 20 -7.91 -6.58 0.59
N GLY A 21 -8.06 -5.26 0.40
CA GLY A 21 -7.53 -4.24 1.31
C GLY A 21 -6.02 -3.99 1.20
N CYS A 22 -5.33 -4.64 0.25
CA CYS A 22 -3.91 -4.40 -0.01
C CYS A 22 -3.73 -3.62 -1.32
N TYR A 23 -2.87 -2.59 -1.27
CA TYR A 23 -2.66 -1.68 -2.37
C TYR A 23 -1.18 -1.40 -2.61
N VAL A 24 -0.84 -1.09 -3.86
CA VAL A 24 0.52 -0.72 -4.28
C VAL A 24 0.53 0.55 -5.10
N ALA A 25 1.63 1.30 -5.04
CA ALA A 25 1.88 2.51 -5.81
C ALA A 25 3.37 2.63 -6.15
N GLY A 26 3.71 3.56 -7.05
CA GLY A 26 5.11 3.81 -7.43
C GLY A 26 5.73 2.66 -8.24
N TRP A 27 7.00 2.38 -8.02
CA TRP A 27 7.76 1.41 -8.82
C TRP A 27 7.36 -0.04 -8.55
N ILE A 28 7.01 -0.41 -7.32
CA ILE A 28 6.55 -1.79 -7.04
C ILE A 28 5.21 -2.11 -7.74
N LYS A 29 4.46 -1.09 -8.17
CA LYS A 29 3.24 -1.21 -8.98
C LYS A 29 3.50 -1.32 -10.49
N ARG A 30 4.48 -0.57 -11.03
CA ARG A 30 4.63 -0.33 -12.49
C ARG A 30 6.02 -0.64 -13.06
N GLY A 31 6.95 -1.10 -12.23
CA GLY A 31 8.36 -1.25 -12.56
C GLY A 31 9.17 0.04 -12.34
N PRO A 32 10.51 -0.06 -12.39
CA PRO A 32 11.44 1.01 -12.02
C PRO A 32 11.65 2.04 -13.14
N THR A 33 10.55 2.61 -13.66
CA THR A 33 10.59 3.61 -14.75
C THR A 33 9.80 4.87 -14.41
N GLY A 34 10.12 5.96 -15.13
CA GLY A 34 9.53 7.29 -14.91
C GLY A 34 10.32 8.16 -13.94
N PHE A 35 9.96 9.44 -13.88
CA PHE A 35 10.57 10.42 -12.98
C PHE A 35 9.73 10.56 -11.69
N ILE A 36 10.21 11.33 -10.72
CA ILE A 36 9.54 11.52 -9.42
C ILE A 36 8.06 11.91 -9.57
N GLY A 37 7.73 12.81 -10.51
CA GLY A 37 6.36 13.23 -10.75
C GLY A 37 5.45 12.16 -11.36
N THR A 38 6.00 11.13 -12.03
CA THR A 38 5.20 9.99 -12.49
C THR A 38 4.62 9.19 -11.31
N ASN A 39 5.33 9.17 -10.18
CA ASN A 39 4.83 8.51 -8.97
C ASN A 39 3.62 9.25 -8.36
N LYS A 40 3.53 10.58 -8.52
CA LYS A 40 2.38 11.36 -8.04
C LYS A 40 1.08 10.90 -8.69
N SER A 41 1.04 10.85 -10.02
CA SER A 41 -0.15 10.41 -10.75
C SER A 41 -0.48 8.94 -10.52
N CYS A 42 0.56 8.09 -10.43
CA CYS A 42 0.42 6.67 -10.09
C CYS A 42 -0.22 6.47 -8.70
N ALA A 43 0.27 7.18 -7.68
CA ALA A 43 -0.28 7.13 -6.34
C ALA A 43 -1.71 7.69 -6.28
N ALA A 44 -2.00 8.76 -7.02
CA ALA A 44 -3.35 9.33 -7.08
C ALA A 44 -4.39 8.36 -7.65
N GLU A 45 -4.02 7.50 -8.60
CA GLU A 45 -4.90 6.41 -9.05
C GLU A 45 -5.13 5.37 -7.95
N THR A 46 -4.07 4.88 -7.30
CA THR A 46 -4.19 3.90 -6.22
C THR A 46 -5.06 4.43 -5.08
N VAL A 47 -4.86 5.69 -4.67
CA VAL A 47 -5.67 6.31 -3.59
C VAL A 47 -7.12 6.48 -4.01
N ARG A 48 -7.41 6.85 -5.26
CA ARG A 48 -8.80 6.92 -5.75
C ARG A 48 -9.50 5.56 -5.66
N ASN A 49 -8.80 4.49 -6.01
CA ASN A 49 -9.31 3.13 -5.91
C ASN A 49 -9.52 2.68 -4.45
N LEU A 50 -8.57 2.97 -3.56
CA LEU A 50 -8.72 2.73 -2.12
C LEU A 50 -9.96 3.43 -1.55
N VAL A 51 -10.17 4.70 -1.89
CA VAL A 51 -11.31 5.48 -1.40
C VAL A 51 -12.62 4.96 -1.98
N ALA A 52 -12.64 4.54 -3.25
CA ALA A 52 -13.82 3.92 -3.85
C ALA A 52 -14.20 2.63 -3.12
N ASP A 53 -13.25 1.75 -2.86
CA ASP A 53 -13.49 0.48 -2.15
C ASP A 53 -14.00 0.71 -0.72
N TYR A 54 -13.46 1.73 -0.03
CA TYR A 54 -13.96 2.14 1.27
C TYR A 54 -15.43 2.59 1.22
N ASN A 55 -15.77 3.47 0.27
CA ASN A 55 -17.12 4.00 0.12
C ASN A 55 -18.14 2.92 -0.28
N GLU A 56 -17.70 1.89 -1.00
CA GLU A 56 -18.51 0.73 -1.38
C GLU A 56 -18.60 -0.33 -0.27
N GLY A 57 -17.91 -0.14 0.86
CA GLY A 57 -17.93 -1.09 1.98
C GLY A 57 -17.18 -2.41 1.70
N LEU A 58 -16.23 -2.39 0.76
CA LEU A 58 -15.46 -3.57 0.37
C LEU A 58 -14.26 -3.85 1.30
N LEU A 59 -13.95 -2.91 2.20
CA LEU A 59 -12.82 -3.03 3.12
C LEU A 59 -13.26 -3.67 4.45
N PRO A 60 -12.46 -4.59 5.00
CA PRO A 60 -12.75 -5.20 6.30
C PRO A 60 -12.55 -4.19 7.44
N ASP A 61 -13.34 -4.35 8.50
CA ASP A 61 -13.17 -3.56 9.72
C ASP A 61 -11.82 -3.87 10.40
N PRO A 62 -11.12 -2.86 10.94
CA PRO A 62 -9.89 -3.08 11.70
C PRO A 62 -10.14 -3.93 12.95
N VAL A 63 -9.40 -5.04 13.08
CA VAL A 63 -9.45 -5.92 14.26
C VAL A 63 -8.74 -5.32 15.50
N HIS A 64 -7.91 -4.30 15.30
CA HIS A 64 -7.14 -3.64 16.34
C HIS A 64 -7.18 -2.12 16.21
N ARG A 65 -7.01 -1.41 17.34
CA ARG A 65 -6.81 0.04 17.35
C ARG A 65 -5.42 0.40 16.84
N SER A 66 -5.26 1.61 16.30
CA SER A 66 -3.97 2.11 15.80
C SER A 66 -2.83 2.04 16.82
N SER A 67 -3.10 2.26 18.11
CA SER A 67 -2.10 2.16 19.18
C SER A 67 -1.50 0.75 19.35
N ALA A 68 -2.18 -0.29 18.88
CA ALA A 68 -1.62 -1.65 18.88
C ALA A 68 -0.45 -1.79 17.89
N LEU A 69 -0.52 -1.11 16.74
CA LEU A 69 0.55 -1.11 15.74
C LEU A 69 1.80 -0.44 16.29
N GLU A 70 1.67 0.75 16.87
CA GLU A 70 2.80 1.49 17.45
C GLU A 70 3.52 0.66 18.53
N ARG A 71 2.74 0.09 19.47
CA ARG A 71 3.28 -0.79 20.52
C ARG A 71 4.00 -2.00 19.92
N PHE A 72 3.46 -2.60 18.87
CA PHE A 72 4.09 -3.73 18.19
C PHE A 72 5.42 -3.35 17.54
N VAL A 73 5.47 -2.22 16.83
CA VAL A 73 6.69 -1.74 16.17
C VAL A 73 7.76 -1.42 17.21
N ARG A 74 7.45 -0.66 18.27
CA ARG A 74 8.42 -0.32 19.33
C ARG A 74 8.99 -1.57 20.04
N GLY A 75 8.16 -2.60 20.23
CA GLY A 75 8.61 -3.87 20.82
C GLY A 75 9.58 -4.67 19.93
N ARG A 76 9.54 -4.47 18.60
CA ARG A 76 10.39 -5.18 17.63
C ARG A 76 11.58 -4.35 17.14
N GLN A 77 11.44 -3.03 17.13
CA GLN A 77 12.47 -2.07 16.75
C GLN A 77 12.54 -0.96 17.82
N PRO A 78 13.28 -1.19 18.92
CA PRO A 78 13.38 -0.20 20.00
C PRO A 78 14.03 1.12 19.56
N ALA A 79 14.86 1.10 18.50
CA ALA A 79 15.51 2.28 17.92
C ALA A 79 14.75 2.85 16.72
N MET A 80 13.41 2.73 16.71
CA MET A 80 12.56 3.30 15.66
C MET A 80 12.80 4.80 15.53
N VAL A 81 13.00 5.27 14.30
CA VAL A 81 13.02 6.70 13.96
C VAL A 81 11.61 7.12 13.62
N ASP A 82 11.12 8.16 14.29
CA ASP A 82 9.85 8.82 13.97
C ASP A 82 10.13 10.19 13.32
N VAL A 83 9.07 10.90 12.94
CA VAL A 83 9.15 12.23 12.32
C VAL A 83 9.50 13.35 13.30
N ASP A 84 9.46 13.06 14.61
CA ASP A 84 9.84 13.99 15.69
C ASP A 84 11.34 14.34 15.71
#